data_AF-N9L9Q9-F1
#
_entry.id   AF-N9L9Q9-F1
#
_cell.length_a   1.000
_cell.length_b   1.000
_cell.length_c   1.000
_cell.angle_alpha   90.00
_cell.angle_beta   90.00
_cell.angle_gamma   90.00
#
_symmetry.space_group_name_H-M   'P 1'
#
loop_
_entity.id
_entity.type
_entity.pdbx_description
1 polymer ?
#
loop_
_entity_poly.entity_id
_entity_poly.type
_entity_poly.pdbx_seq_one_letter_code
_entity_poly.pdbx_strand_id
1 'polypeptide(L)' 'MTIITLKDINTGEKFRVKSIIDPVVNAFENGPAEILQRIGWLYEETGEDVHPEFHDVLNLLQLKRFIGRQHIIDNIE' A
#
# COMPACT_ATOMS: atom_id res chain seq x y z
N MET A 1 -1.76 2.61 11.22
CA MET A 1 -0.91 1.79 10.34
C MET A 1 -1.75 0.62 9.93
N THR A 2 -2.08 0.54 8.64
CA THR A 2 -2.95 -0.49 8.09
C THR A 2 -2.10 -1.64 7.56
N ILE A 3 -2.52 -2.87 7.82
CA ILE A 3 -1.85 -4.07 7.30
C ILE A 3 -2.84 -4.82 6.43
N ILE A 4 -2.43 -5.19 5.23
CA ILE A 4 -3.24 -5.94 4.28
C ILE A 4 -2.57 -7.29 4.04
N THR A 5 -3.34 -8.36 4.18
CA THR A 5 -2.93 -9.70 3.76
C THR A 5 -3.38 -9.93 2.34
N LEU A 6 -2.43 -10.11 1.45
CA LEU A 6 -2.62 -10.54 0.07
C LEU A 6 -2.49 -12.06 0.01
N LYS A 7 -3.32 -12.70 -0.80
CA LYS A 7 -3.25 -14.13 -1.06
C LYS A 7 -3.05 -14.35 -2.56
N ASP A 8 -2.06 -15.14 -2.95
CA ASP A 8 -1.91 -15.60 -4.32
C ASP A 8 -3.04 -16.58 -4.66
N ILE A 9 -3.72 -16.37 -5.78
CA ILE A 9 -4.88 -17.18 -6.18
C ILE A 9 -4.48 -18.55 -6.75
N ASN A 10 -3.24 -18.71 -7.21
CA ASN A 10 -2.74 -19.92 -7.85
C ASN A 10 -2.05 -20.83 -6.82
N THR A 11 -1.16 -20.27 -5.99
CA THR A 11 -0.38 -21.02 -4.99
C THR A 11 -1.05 -21.03 -3.61
N GLY A 12 -1.92 -20.05 -3.35
CA GLY A 12 -2.54 -19.87 -2.03
C GLY A 12 -1.61 -19.25 -0.99
N GLU A 13 -0.38 -18.88 -1.37
CA GLU A 13 0.58 -18.20 -0.51
C GLU A 13 0.03 -16.86 -0.02
N LYS A 14 0.44 -16.46 1.18
CA LYS A 14 -0.01 -15.22 1.81
C LYS A 14 1.16 -14.28 2.01
N PHE A 15 0.98 -13.03 1.60
CA PHE A 15 1.93 -11.94 1.75
C PHE A 15 1.29 -10.83 2.56
N ARG A 16 2.07 -10.18 3.43
CA ARG A 16 1.58 -9.04 4.21
C ARG A 16 2.22 -7.77 3.69
N VAL A 17 1.40 -6.74 3.49
CA VAL A 17 1.86 -5.40 3.14
C VAL A 17 1.38 -4.42 4.19
N LYS A 18 2.22 -3.44 4.54
CA LYS A 18 1.95 -2.43 5.56
C LYS A 18 1.92 -1.05 4.94
N SER A 19 0.97 -0.23 5.35
CA SER A 19 0.91 1.18 4.97
C SER A 19 2.05 1.94 5.64
N ILE A 20 2.74 2.77 4.87
CA ILE A 20 3.66 3.79 5.39
C ILE A 20 3.13 5.17 5.03
N ILE A 21 3.38 6.15 5.89
CA ILE A 21 3.06 7.54 5.60
C ILE A 21 4.39 8.22 5.27
N ASP A 22 4.58 8.58 4.02
CA ASP A 22 5.74 9.35 3.59
C ASP A 22 5.36 10.84 3.60
N PRO A 23 5.99 11.65 4.47
CA PRO A 23 5.73 13.08 4.54
C PRO A 23 6.42 13.78 3.37
N VAL A 24 5.65 14.16 2.35
CA VAL A 24 6.17 15.00 1.26
C VAL A 24 6.03 16.46 1.66
N VAL A 25 7.16 17.10 1.96
CA VAL A 25 7.21 18.53 2.24
C VAL A 25 7.31 19.27 0.90
N ASN A 26 6.20 19.87 0.46
CA ASN A 26 6.26 20.85 -0.61
C ASN A 26 6.58 22.21 0.01
N ALA A 27 7.87 22.56 0.03
CA ALA A 27 8.31 23.92 0.33
C ALA A 27 8.13 24.78 -0.92
N PHE A 28 7.08 25.60 -0.95
CA PHE A 28 6.97 26.66 -1.94
C PHE A 28 7.97 27.77 -1.57
N GLU A 29 8.76 28.25 -2.55
CA GLU A 29 9.81 29.28 -2.33
C GLU A 29 9.32 30.57 -1.63
N ASN A 30 7.99 30.83 -1.58
CA ASN A 30 7.40 31.99 -0.92
C ASN A 30 6.00 31.74 -0.29
N GLY A 31 5.64 30.51 0.09
CA GLY A 31 4.29 30.17 0.59
C GLY A 31 4.26 29.27 1.82
N PRO A 32 3.09 29.07 2.48
CA PRO A 32 2.97 28.11 3.57
C PRO A 32 3.34 26.71 3.07
N ALA A 33 4.20 26.01 3.81
CA ALA A 33 4.56 24.64 3.49
C ALA A 33 3.32 23.75 3.62
N GLU A 34 2.90 23.12 2.52
CA GLU A 34 1.90 22.07 2.56
C GLU A 34 2.59 20.73 2.80
N ILE A 35 2.24 20.08 3.90
CA ILE A 35 2.66 18.70 4.18
C ILE A 35 1.64 17.79 3.50
N LEU A 36 1.99 17.28 2.32
CA LEU A 36 1.21 16.25 1.65
C LEU A 36 1.61 14.89 2.23
N GLN A 37 0.65 14.19 2.84
CA GLN A 37 0.86 12.82 3.31
C GLN A 37 0.53 11.86 2.17
N ARG A 38 1.55 11.20 1.61
CA ARG A 38 1.34 10.10 0.67
C ARG A 38 1.38 8.78 1.42
N ILE A 39 0.33 7.98 1.26
CA ILE A 39 0.30 6.61 1.75
C ILE A 39 1.07 5.75 0.76
N GLY A 40 2.22 5.24 1.19
CA GLY A 40 2.97 4.20 0.50
C GLY A 40 2.67 2.83 1.11
N TRP A 41 3.16 1.78 0.46
CA TRP A 41 2.96 0.39 0.90
C TRP A 41 4.26 -0.37 0.81
N LEU A 42 4.62 -1.10 1.86
CA LEU A 42 5.81 -1.95 1.91
C LEU A 42 5.42 -3.41 2.16
N TYR A 43 6.14 -4.35 1.57
CA TYR A 43 6.08 -5.75 1.97
C TYR A 43 6.61 -5.89 3.41
N GLU A 44 5.88 -6.59 4.27
CA GLU A 44 6.25 -6.72 5.68
C GLU A 44 7.52 -7.55 5.87
N GLU A 45 7.67 -8.60 5.05
CA GLU A 45 8.79 -9.55 5.14
C GLU A 45 10.11 -8.95 4.64
N THR A 46 10.10 -8.31 3.47
CA THR A 46 11.32 -7.77 2.86
C THR A 46 11.56 -6.30 3.17
N GLY A 47 10.51 -5.57 3.56
CA GLY A 47 10.56 -4.11 3.69
C GLY A 47 10.62 -3.37 2.36
N GLU A 48 10.50 -4.07 1.23
CA GLU A 48 10.55 -3.46 -0.10
C GLU A 48 9.26 -2.74 -0.46
N ASP A 49 9.37 -1.70 -1.28
CA ASP A 49 8.23 -0.98 -1.81
C ASP A 49 7.34 -1.86 -2.68
N VAL A 50 6.04 -1.83 -2.40
CA VAL A 50 5.03 -2.42 -3.26
C VAL A 50 4.95 -1.60 -4.54
N HIS A 51 4.79 -2.26 -5.68
CA HIS A 51 4.71 -1.58 -6.97
C HIS A 51 3.60 -0.51 -6.98
N PRO A 52 3.86 0.73 -7.45
CA PRO A 52 2.90 1.84 -7.38
C PRO A 52 1.55 1.56 -8.05
N GLU A 53 1.52 0.69 -9.06
CA GLU A 53 0.29 0.30 -9.75
C GLU A 53 -0.75 -0.37 -8.83
N PHE A 54 -0.31 -0.91 -7.69
CA PHE A 54 -1.18 -1.57 -6.71
C PHE A 54 -1.65 -0.62 -5.62
N HIS A 55 -1.03 0.56 -5.48
CA HIS A 55 -1.32 1.48 -4.38
C HIS A 55 -2.75 1.98 -4.44
N ASP A 56 -3.28 2.28 -5.63
CA ASP A 56 -4.68 2.70 -5.79
C ASP A 56 -5.65 1.64 -5.25
N VAL A 57 -5.40 0.36 -5.53
CA VAL A 57 -6.25 -0.73 -5.06
C VAL A 57 -6.11 -0.95 -3.56
N LEU A 58 -4.89 -0.89 -3.04
CA LEU A 58 -4.62 -1.03 -1.60
C LEU A 58 -5.25 0.12 -0.80
N ASN A 59 -5.22 1.34 -1.32
CA ASN A 59 -5.80 2.52 -0.70
C ASN A 59 -7.34 2.48 -0.61
N LEU A 60 -8.00 1.64 -1.42
CA LEU A 60 -9.45 1.45 -1.33
C LEU A 60 -9.86 0.59 -0.12
N LEU A 61 -8.92 -0.13 0.52
CA LEU A 61 -9.17 -0.93 1.72
C LEU A 61 -10.38 -1.86 1.58
N GLN A 62 -10.50 -2.53 0.43
CA GLN A 62 -11.65 -3.38 0.14
C GLN A 62 -11.25 -4.87 0.14
N LEU A 63 -11.89 -5.65 1.01
CA LEU A 63 -11.71 -7.10 1.06
C LEU A 63 -12.13 -7.78 -0.25
N LYS A 64 -11.49 -8.92 -0.54
CA LYS A 64 -11.74 -9.75 -1.73
C LYS A 64 -11.52 -9.04 -3.07
N ARG A 65 -10.80 -7.92 -3.05
CA ARG A 65 -10.45 -7.20 -4.27
C ARG A 65 -9.18 -7.78 -4.87
N PHE A 66 -9.15 -7.87 -6.18
CA PHE A 66 -7.98 -8.36 -6.92
C PHE A 66 -6.92 -7.28 -7.02
N ILE A 67 -5.67 -7.68 -6.81
CA ILE A 67 -4.47 -6.87 -7.04
C ILE A 67 -3.69 -7.51 -8.18
N GLY A 68 -3.57 -6.78 -9.28
CA GLY A 68 -3.05 -7.32 -10.53
C GLY A 68 -3.89 -8.51 -11.00
N ARG A 69 -3.22 -9.57 -11.46
CA ARG A 69 -3.86 -10.81 -11.98
C ARG A 69 -3.74 -12.02 -11.05
N GLN A 70 -2.97 -11.90 -9.97
CA GLN A 70 -2.49 -13.05 -9.21
C GLN A 70 -2.81 -12.96 -7.71
N HIS A 71 -3.13 -11.78 -7.19
CA HIS A 71 -3.36 -11.61 -5.75
C HIS A 71 -4.78 -11.14 -5.44
N ILE A 72 -5.29 -11.55 -4.29
CA ILE A 72 -6.56 -11.08 -3.73
C ILE A 72 -6.35 -10.59 -2.30
N ILE A 73 -7.05 -9.53 -1.92
CA ILE A 73 -7.06 -9.06 -0.52
C ILE A 73 -7.84 -10.07 0.33
N ASP A 74 -7.13 -10.80 1.18
CA ASP A 74 -7.67 -11.83 2.09
C ASP A 74 -8.09 -11.23 3.43
N ASN A 75 -7.30 -10.31 3.97
CA ASN A 75 -7.58 -9.64 5.24
C ASN A 75 -7.07 -8.20 5.29
N ILE A 76 -7.68 -7.36 6.13
CA ILE A 76 -7.28 -5.98 6.41
C ILE A 76 -7.34 -5.77 7.92
N GLU A 77 -6.24 -5.28 8.50
CA GLU A 77 -6.04 -5.00 9.92
C GLU A 77 -5.74 -3.51 10.17
#